data_AF-A0A2N3LEX7-F1
#
_entry.id   AF-A0A2N3LEX7-F1
#
_cell.length_a   1.000
_cell.length_b   1.000
_cell.length_c   1.000
_cell.angle_alpha   90.00
_cell.angle_beta   90.00
_cell.angle_gamma   90.00
#
_symmetry.space_group_name_H-M   'P 1'
#
loop_
_entity.id
_entity.type
_entity.pdbx_description
1 polymer ?
#
loop_
_entity_poly.entity_id
_entity_poly.type
_entity_poly.pdbx_seq_one_letter_code
_entity_poly.pdbx_strand_id
1 'polypeptide(L)'
;MKMYLRLKYFLRAFVILTCLLVGWTFADSKHLRAESILGSSEDKGIKLTLDNYKIQHYGQEMIVHYTIQTASGSLINDDSLALIKDLDFSIGSSVVRGKDAWHKKISNQKYQGAIKVDLPQYRPAISNVVFSTDSISNQKGMWTINFQIQK
;
A
#
# COMPACT_ATOMS: atom_id res chain seq x y z
N MET A 1 31.86 43.88 51.50
CA MET A 1 31.29 42.67 52.13
C MET A 1 29.77 42.62 51.90
N LYS A 2 29.32 42.23 50.69
CA LYS A 2 27.91 41.92 50.35
C LYS A 2 27.87 40.87 49.21
N MET A 3 28.91 40.03 49.13
CA MET A 3 29.21 39.13 48.03
C MET A 3 28.84 37.67 48.35
N TYR A 4 27.78 37.40 49.11
CA TYR A 4 27.41 35.99 49.42
C TYR A 4 25.90 35.71 49.57
N LEU A 5 25.02 36.72 49.44
CA LEU A 5 23.58 36.51 49.66
C LEU A 5 22.73 36.36 48.40
N ARG A 6 23.27 36.62 47.19
CA ARG A 6 22.50 36.50 45.93
C ARG A 6 22.64 35.15 45.23
N LEU A 7 23.45 34.23 45.75
CA LEU A 7 23.70 32.93 45.11
C LEU A 7 22.76 31.80 45.59
N LYS A 8 22.09 31.96 46.75
CA LYS A 8 21.20 30.92 47.31
C LYS A 8 19.77 30.93 46.78
N TYR A 9 19.32 32.02 46.15
CA TYR A 9 17.94 32.13 45.63
C TYR A 9 17.81 31.75 44.15
N PHE A 10 18.91 31.71 43.39
CA PHE A 10 18.86 31.35 41.96
C PHE A 10 18.78 29.83 41.74
N LEU A 11 19.28 29.03 42.69
CA LEU A 11 19.33 27.57 42.58
C LEU A 11 18.04 26.85 42.99
N ARG A 12 17.10 27.52 43.66
CA ARG A 12 15.83 26.89 44.13
C ARG A 12 14.68 27.00 43.13
N ALA A 13 14.78 27.85 42.12
CA ALA A 13 13.75 28.02 41.09
C ALA A 13 13.86 27.00 39.94
N PHE A 14 15.00 26.32 39.79
CA PHE A 14 15.25 25.42 38.65
C PHE A 14 14.73 23.98 38.86
N VAL A 15 14.32 23.61 40.08
CA VAL A 15 13.93 22.22 40.40
C VAL A 15 12.43 21.95 40.23
N ILE A 16 11.59 22.98 40.06
CA ILE A 16 10.12 22.80 39.94
C ILE A 16 9.65 22.85 38.47
N LEU A 17 10.49 23.29 37.54
CA LEU A 17 10.09 23.44 36.12
C LEU A 17 10.31 22.17 35.27
N THR A 18 11.03 21.16 35.75
CA THR A 18 11.33 19.95 34.98
C THR A 18 10.27 18.84 35.13
N CYS A 19 9.31 18.97 36.06
CA CYS A 19 8.30 17.92 36.30
C CYS A 19 7.00 18.07 35.47
N LEU A 20 6.86 19.09 34.62
CA LEU A 20 5.68 19.30 33.77
C LEU A 20 5.91 18.97 32.29
N LEU A 21 7.03 18.34 31.96
CA LEU A 21 7.37 17.89 30.59
C LEU A 21 7.49 16.37 30.48
N VAL A 22 6.72 15.62 31.28
CA VAL A 22 6.41 14.23 30.91
C VAL A 22 5.30 14.31 29.87
N GLY A 23 5.72 14.60 28.64
CA GLY A 23 4.87 14.58 27.47
C GLY A 23 4.15 13.23 27.41
N TRP A 24 2.82 13.29 27.41
CA TRP A 24 2.02 12.22 26.84
C TRP A 24 2.32 12.21 25.34
N THR A 25 3.40 11.55 24.95
CA THR A 25 3.42 10.94 23.63
C THR A 25 2.39 9.82 23.72
N PHE A 26 1.16 10.14 23.33
CA PHE A 26 0.34 9.14 22.69
C PHE A 26 1.15 8.67 21.49
N ALA A 27 1.99 7.64 21.72
CA ALA A 27 2.36 6.74 20.67
C ALA A 27 1.03 6.12 20.26
N ASP A 28 0.35 6.82 19.35
CA ASP A 28 -0.71 6.24 18.55
C ASP A 28 -0.02 5.06 17.89
N SER A 29 -0.23 3.88 18.51
CA SER A 29 0.20 2.63 17.94
C SER A 29 -0.53 2.62 16.61
N LYS A 30 0.17 3.00 15.55
CA LYS A 30 -0.20 2.59 14.21
C LYS A 30 -0.22 1.09 14.31
N HIS A 31 -1.41 0.57 14.57
CA HIS A 31 -1.75 -0.81 14.43
C HIS A 31 -1.53 -1.02 12.94
N LEU A 32 -0.27 -1.33 12.57
CA LEU A 32 0.05 -2.05 11.37
C LEU A 32 -0.64 -3.39 11.58
N ARG A 33 -1.96 -3.38 11.36
CA ARG A 33 -2.71 -4.57 11.04
C ARG A 33 -1.87 -5.16 9.92
N ALA A 34 -1.27 -6.32 10.18
CA ALA A 34 -0.66 -7.08 9.12
C ALA A 34 -1.78 -7.24 8.08
N GLU A 35 -1.73 -6.46 7.02
CA GLU A 35 -2.65 -6.60 5.92
C GLU A 35 -2.35 -7.97 5.38
N SER A 36 -3.29 -8.90 5.60
CA SER A 36 -3.24 -10.19 4.98
C SER A 36 -3.23 -9.95 3.48
N ILE A 37 -2.15 -10.35 2.81
CA ILE A 37 -2.06 -10.27 1.36
C ILE A 37 -3.30 -10.90 0.73
N LEU A 38 -3.85 -10.27 -0.30
CA LEU A 38 -5.06 -10.76 -0.97
C LEU A 38 -4.77 -12.05 -1.73
N GLY A 39 -3.55 -12.18 -2.27
CA GLY A 39 -3.08 -13.37 -2.94
C GLY A 39 -1.87 -13.09 -3.82
N SER A 40 -1.30 -14.15 -4.40
CA SER A 40 -0.17 -14.04 -5.33
C SER A 40 -0.25 -15.08 -6.43
N SER A 41 0.32 -14.76 -7.59
CA SER A 41 0.48 -15.64 -8.73
C SER A 41 1.90 -15.49 -9.27
N GLU A 42 2.47 -16.57 -9.78
CA GLU A 42 3.81 -16.56 -10.38
C GLU A 42 3.78 -17.25 -11.73
N ASP A 43 4.30 -16.58 -12.75
CA ASP A 43 4.52 -17.12 -14.07
C ASP A 43 5.77 -16.48 -14.67
N LYS A 44 6.48 -17.24 -15.49
CA LYS A 44 7.72 -16.80 -16.17
C LYS A 44 8.76 -16.15 -15.22
N GLY A 45 8.85 -16.59 -13.97
CA GLY A 45 9.78 -16.06 -12.98
C GLY A 45 9.44 -14.66 -12.45
N ILE A 46 8.22 -14.18 -12.71
CA ILE A 46 7.66 -12.96 -12.14
C ILE A 46 6.55 -13.36 -11.18
N LYS A 47 6.73 -12.99 -9.91
CA LYS A 47 5.70 -13.11 -8.88
C LYS A 47 4.94 -11.79 -8.76
N LEU A 48 3.64 -11.85 -8.99
CA LEU A 48 2.71 -10.76 -8.71
C LEU A 48 1.97 -11.06 -7.40
N THR A 49 1.96 -10.09 -6.49
CA THR A 49 1.21 -10.15 -5.23
C THR A 49 0.23 -8.98 -5.21
N LEU A 50 -1.03 -9.23 -4.89
CA LEU A 50 -1.99 -8.19 -4.53
C LEU A 50 -1.94 -8.04 -3.01
N ASP A 51 -1.49 -6.89 -2.55
CA ASP A 51 -1.17 -6.65 -1.14
C ASP A 51 -2.44 -6.34 -0.33
N ASN A 52 -3.21 -5.36 -0.79
CA ASN A 52 -4.47 -4.94 -0.16
C ASN A 52 -5.36 -4.24 -1.20
N TYR A 53 -6.58 -3.90 -0.79
CA TYR A 53 -7.45 -3.02 -1.55
C TYR A 53 -8.10 -1.96 -0.65
N LYS A 54 -8.50 -0.84 -1.26
CA LYS A 54 -9.33 0.18 -0.64
C LYS A 54 -10.48 0.54 -1.56
N ILE A 55 -11.70 0.52 -1.04
CA ILE A 55 -12.87 1.07 -1.71
C ILE A 55 -13.04 2.54 -1.32
N GLN A 56 -13.31 3.40 -2.29
CA GLN A 56 -13.46 4.84 -2.11
C GLN A 56 -14.57 5.40 -3.01
N HIS A 57 -14.78 6.72 -2.93
CA HIS A 57 -15.82 7.43 -3.69
C HIS A 57 -17.20 6.76 -3.56
N TYR A 58 -17.66 6.56 -2.32
CA TYR A 58 -18.97 5.98 -2.03
C TYR A 58 -19.21 4.60 -2.66
N GLY A 59 -18.16 3.79 -2.80
CA GLY A 59 -18.26 2.44 -3.36
C GLY A 59 -18.12 2.36 -4.88
N GLN A 60 -17.76 3.46 -5.54
CA GLN A 60 -17.62 3.53 -6.99
C GLN A 60 -16.24 3.12 -7.49
N GLU A 61 -15.20 3.23 -6.66
CA GLU A 61 -13.83 2.95 -7.07
C GLU A 61 -13.11 2.05 -6.08
N MET A 62 -12.28 1.15 -6.60
CA MET A 62 -11.35 0.32 -5.83
C MET A 62 -9.92 0.62 -6.26
N ILE A 63 -9.05 0.82 -5.29
CA ILE A 63 -7.61 0.87 -5.46
C ILE A 63 -7.03 -0.44 -4.95
N VAL A 64 -6.36 -1.20 -5.81
CA VAL A 64 -5.69 -2.45 -5.46
C VAL A 64 -4.19 -2.21 -5.47
N HIS A 65 -3.53 -2.38 -4.33
CA HIS A 65 -2.08 -2.26 -4.23
C HIS A 65 -1.43 -3.60 -4.60
N TYR A 66 -0.33 -3.52 -5.33
CA TYR A 66 0.39 -4.70 -5.77
C TYR A 66 1.90 -4.56 -5.57
N THR A 67 2.53 -5.71 -5.46
CA THR A 67 3.97 -5.89 -5.48
C THR A 67 4.34 -6.87 -6.58
N ILE A 68 5.30 -6.50 -7.43
CA ILE A 68 5.91 -7.39 -8.41
C ILE A 68 7.34 -7.70 -7.98
N GLN A 69 7.70 -8.98 -8.00
CA GLN A 69 9.05 -9.46 -7.78
C GLN A 69 9.51 -10.32 -8.95
N THR A 70 10.76 -10.16 -9.36
CA THR A 70 11.39 -11.00 -10.38
C THR A 70 12.59 -11.73 -9.80
N ALA A 71 12.78 -13.00 -10.20
CA ALA A 71 13.98 -13.75 -9.84
C ALA A 71 15.24 -13.17 -10.51
N SER A 72 15.10 -12.50 -11.66
CA SER A 72 16.23 -12.02 -12.47
C SER A 72 16.06 -10.58 -12.95
N GLY A 73 17.11 -9.78 -12.80
CA GLY A 73 17.27 -8.47 -13.47
C GLY A 73 16.23 -7.40 -13.13
N SER A 74 16.26 -6.30 -13.88
CA SER A 74 15.25 -5.23 -13.88
C SER A 74 14.12 -5.60 -14.84
N LEU A 75 12.86 -5.49 -14.41
CA LEU A 75 11.68 -5.76 -15.28
C LEU A 75 11.41 -4.64 -16.28
N ILE A 76 11.85 -3.42 -15.95
CA ILE A 76 11.53 -2.22 -16.71
C ILE A 76 12.83 -1.62 -17.26
N ASN A 77 12.76 -1.23 -18.54
CA ASN A 77 13.56 -0.17 -19.14
C ASN A 77 12.75 1.12 -18.90
N ASP A 78 13.29 2.11 -18.19
CA ASP A 78 12.62 3.18 -17.40
C ASP A 78 11.47 4.01 -18.09
N ASP A 79 11.10 3.75 -19.34
CA ASP A 79 10.23 4.58 -20.17
C ASP A 79 8.78 4.05 -20.37
N SER A 80 8.36 2.96 -19.72
CA SER A 80 6.98 2.44 -19.91
C SER A 80 5.95 3.12 -18.99
N LEU A 81 4.90 3.71 -19.58
CA LEU A 81 3.77 4.34 -18.85
C LEU A 81 2.98 3.38 -17.94
N ALA A 82 2.99 2.08 -18.22
CA ALA A 82 2.28 1.07 -17.42
C ALA A 82 3.15 -0.19 -17.24
N LEU A 83 3.24 -0.68 -16.00
CA LEU A 83 3.97 -1.88 -15.64
C LEU A 83 3.12 -3.14 -15.83
N ILE A 84 1.82 -3.05 -15.66
CA ILE A 84 0.90 -4.17 -15.91
C ILE A 84 -0.09 -3.74 -16.98
N LYS A 85 -0.27 -4.59 -18.00
CA LYS A 85 -1.17 -4.34 -19.13
C LYS A 85 -2.37 -5.29 -19.05
N ASP A 86 -3.44 -4.95 -19.76
CA ASP A 86 -4.60 -5.82 -19.91
C ASP A 86 -5.16 -6.31 -18.56
N LEU A 87 -5.44 -5.33 -17.69
CA LEU A 87 -5.86 -5.51 -16.30
C LEU A 87 -7.36 -5.83 -16.24
N ASP A 88 -7.72 -7.11 -16.23
CA ASP A 88 -9.11 -7.53 -16.17
C ASP A 88 -9.51 -7.94 -14.75
N PHE A 89 -10.68 -7.50 -14.31
CA PHE A 89 -11.31 -7.87 -13.04
C PHE A 89 -12.70 -8.45 -13.31
N SER A 90 -12.91 -9.69 -12.92
CA SER A 90 -14.25 -10.27 -12.82
C SER A 90 -14.77 -10.10 -11.40
N ILE A 91 -15.82 -9.31 -11.21
CA ILE A 91 -16.44 -9.01 -9.91
C ILE A 91 -17.89 -9.50 -9.96
N GLY A 92 -18.17 -10.63 -9.32
CA GLY A 92 -19.45 -11.32 -9.50
C GLY A 92 -19.66 -11.70 -10.97
N SER A 93 -20.73 -11.21 -11.60
CA SER A 93 -21.03 -11.42 -13.02
C SER A 93 -20.52 -10.32 -13.95
N SER A 94 -19.84 -9.31 -13.43
CA SER A 94 -19.37 -8.16 -14.21
C SER A 94 -17.87 -8.27 -14.48
N VAL A 95 -17.46 -7.97 -15.71
CA VAL A 95 -16.05 -7.77 -16.06
C VAL A 95 -15.79 -6.28 -16.18
N VAL A 96 -14.79 -5.79 -15.45
CA VAL A 96 -14.36 -4.39 -15.47
C VAL A 96 -12.86 -4.32 -15.73
N ARG A 97 -12.43 -3.26 -16.42
CA ARG A 97 -11.02 -3.03 -16.70
C ARG A 97 -10.39 -2.15 -15.63
N GLY A 98 -9.29 -2.63 -15.06
CA GLY A 98 -8.40 -1.83 -14.25
C GLY A 98 -7.55 -0.90 -15.12
N LYS A 99 -7.02 0.14 -14.49
CA LYS A 99 -6.01 1.04 -15.05
C LYS A 99 -4.82 1.05 -14.10
N ASP A 100 -3.62 0.82 -14.60
CA ASP A 100 -2.40 1.01 -13.80
C ASP A 100 -2.34 2.50 -13.46
N ALA A 101 -2.58 2.81 -12.18
CA ALA A 101 -2.71 4.19 -11.73
C ALA A 101 -1.33 4.80 -11.47
N TRP A 102 -0.43 4.00 -10.89
CA TRP A 102 0.97 4.34 -10.71
C TRP A 102 1.76 3.08 -10.36
N HIS A 103 3.06 3.14 -10.64
CA HIS A 103 4.03 2.19 -10.11
C HIS A 103 5.33 2.90 -9.73
N LYS A 104 6.12 2.25 -8.90
CA LYS A 104 7.42 2.71 -8.43
C LYS A 104 8.38 1.54 -8.35
N LYS A 105 9.56 1.73 -8.91
CA LYS A 105 10.71 0.83 -8.72
C LYS A 105 11.22 0.97 -7.28
N ILE A 106 11.23 -0.14 -6.54
CA ILE A 106 11.76 -0.21 -5.18
C ILE A 106 13.20 -0.72 -5.19
N SER A 107 13.47 -1.71 -6.06
CA SER A 107 14.81 -2.20 -6.37
C SER A 107 14.80 -2.74 -7.80
N ASN A 108 15.95 -3.23 -8.29
CA ASN A 108 16.00 -3.89 -9.60
C ASN A 108 15.00 -5.05 -9.70
N GLN A 109 14.80 -5.79 -8.61
CA GLN A 109 13.95 -6.98 -8.62
C GLN A 109 12.56 -6.76 -8.02
N LYS A 110 12.22 -5.53 -7.60
CA LYS A 110 10.98 -5.25 -6.88
C LYS A 110 10.34 -3.94 -7.31
N TYR A 111 9.05 -4.03 -7.62
CA TYR A 111 8.20 -2.90 -7.96
C TYR A 111 6.95 -2.93 -7.09
N GLN A 112 6.41 -1.75 -6.81
CA GLN A 112 5.13 -1.58 -6.14
C GLN A 112 4.26 -0.64 -6.95
N GLY A 113 2.96 -0.83 -6.92
CA GLY A 113 2.04 0.04 -7.62
C GLY A 113 0.63 -0.08 -7.13
N ALA A 114 -0.27 0.61 -7.83
CA ALA A 114 -1.69 0.55 -7.58
C ALA A 114 -2.47 0.49 -8.89
N ILE A 115 -3.49 -0.36 -8.91
CA ILE A 115 -4.47 -0.45 -9.98
C ILE A 115 -5.73 0.25 -9.51
N LYS A 116 -6.25 1.17 -10.32
CA LYS A 116 -7.57 1.76 -10.13
C LYS A 116 -8.60 0.96 -10.92
N VAL A 117 -9.70 0.58 -10.28
CA VAL A 117 -10.81 -0.16 -10.88
C VAL A 117 -12.11 0.57 -10.60
N ASP A 118 -12.86 0.85 -11.66
CA ASP A 118 -14.23 1.38 -11.54
C ASP A 118 -15.16 0.21 -11.21
N LEU A 119 -15.87 0.32 -10.09
CA LEU A 119 -16.67 -0.75 -9.54
C LEU A 119 -18.11 -0.69 -10.06
N PRO A 120 -18.76 -1.85 -10.33
CA PRO A 120 -20.15 -1.85 -10.72
C PRO A 120 -21.06 -1.38 -9.57
N GLN A 121 -22.10 -0.63 -9.92
CA GLN A 121 -23.04 0.00 -8.99
C GLN A 121 -23.76 -1.04 -8.10
N TYR A 122 -24.15 -2.17 -8.68
CA TYR A 122 -24.86 -3.24 -7.98
C TYR A 122 -23.92 -4.40 -7.70
N ARG A 123 -23.58 -4.57 -6.41
CA ARG A 123 -22.79 -5.68 -5.89
C ARG A 123 -23.31 -6.15 -4.54
N PRO A 124 -23.18 -7.44 -4.20
CA PRO A 124 -23.46 -7.93 -2.85
C PRO A 124 -22.48 -7.34 -1.82
N ALA A 125 -22.79 -7.50 -0.53
CA ALA A 125 -21.95 -7.02 0.58
C ALA A 125 -20.54 -7.63 0.55
N ILE A 126 -20.43 -8.88 0.09
CA ILE A 126 -19.18 -9.60 -0.15
C ILE A 126 -19.19 -10.06 -1.59
N SER A 127 -18.13 -9.77 -2.35
CA SER A 127 -17.99 -10.17 -3.75
C SER A 127 -16.68 -10.93 -3.96
N ASN A 128 -16.75 -12.06 -4.68
CA ASN A 128 -15.56 -12.71 -5.21
C ASN A 128 -15.01 -11.89 -6.39
N VAL A 129 -13.70 -11.73 -6.42
CA VAL A 129 -12.97 -11.01 -7.45
C VAL A 129 -11.92 -11.94 -8.04
N VAL A 130 -11.90 -12.01 -9.37
CA VAL A 130 -10.81 -12.62 -10.14
C VAL A 130 -10.07 -11.49 -10.82
N PHE A 131 -8.81 -11.28 -10.44
CA PHE A 131 -7.89 -10.43 -11.16
C PHE A 131 -7.09 -11.28 -12.15
N SER A 132 -6.96 -10.82 -13.39
CA SER A 132 -6.09 -11.43 -14.38
C SER A 132 -5.34 -10.41 -15.23
N THR A 133 -4.11 -10.75 -15.62
CA THR A 133 -3.31 -10.03 -16.61
C THR A 133 -2.49 -11.03 -17.43
N ASP A 134 -2.27 -10.72 -18.70
CA ASP A 134 -1.48 -11.52 -19.63
C ASP A 134 -0.05 -10.99 -19.84
N SER A 135 0.27 -9.85 -19.21
CA SER A 135 1.51 -9.12 -19.50
C SER A 135 1.94 -8.25 -18.34
N ILE A 136 3.14 -8.51 -17.85
CA ILE A 136 3.86 -7.64 -16.91
C ILE A 136 5.09 -7.11 -17.64
N SER A 137 5.19 -5.78 -17.74
CA SER A 137 6.17 -5.07 -18.57
C SER A 137 6.06 -5.51 -20.04
N ASN A 138 7.14 -6.07 -20.58
CA ASN A 138 7.23 -6.62 -21.93
C ASN A 138 7.19 -8.14 -21.95
N GLN A 139 6.90 -8.78 -20.81
CA GLN A 139 6.88 -10.23 -20.67
C GLN A 139 5.44 -10.75 -20.70
N LYS A 140 5.14 -11.54 -21.73
CA LYS A 140 3.87 -12.26 -21.85
C LYS A 140 3.84 -13.49 -20.93
N GLY A 141 2.70 -13.69 -20.28
CA GLY A 141 2.46 -14.76 -19.32
C GLY A 141 1.00 -14.79 -18.90
N MET A 142 0.69 -15.43 -17.78
CA MET A 142 -0.65 -15.45 -17.21
C MET A 142 -0.59 -15.39 -15.70
N TRP A 143 -1.10 -14.31 -15.12
CA TRP A 143 -1.22 -14.15 -13.67
C TRP A 143 -2.70 -14.04 -13.32
N THR A 144 -3.18 -14.93 -12.45
CA THR A 144 -4.59 -14.92 -12.00
C THR A 144 -4.63 -15.02 -10.49
N ILE A 145 -5.35 -14.09 -9.84
CA ILE A 145 -5.44 -14.00 -8.38
C ILE A 145 -6.91 -13.86 -7.99
N ASN A 146 -7.36 -14.76 -7.11
CA ASN A 146 -8.72 -14.77 -6.58
C ASN A 146 -8.73 -14.18 -5.17
N PHE A 147 -9.62 -13.24 -4.90
CA PHE A 147 -9.78 -12.66 -3.57
C PHE A 147 -11.22 -12.20 -3.32
N GLN A 148 -11.52 -11.78 -2.09
CA GLN A 148 -12.83 -11.25 -1.74
C GLN A 148 -12.74 -9.77 -1.39
N ILE A 149 -13.75 -9.01 -1.81
CA ILE A 149 -13.95 -7.62 -1.41
C ILE A 149 -15.24 -7.46 -0.62
N GLN A 150 -15.22 -6.53 0.32
CA GLN A 150 -16.36 -6.15 1.14
C GLN A 150 -16.69 -4.68 0.91
N LYS A 151 -17.99 -4.34 0.90
CA LYS A 151 -18.48 -2.96 0.75
C LYS A 151 -18.09 -2.05 1.91
#